data_AF-A0A1Q6YIH4-F1
#
_entry.id   AF-A0A1Q6YIH4-F1
#
_cell.length_a   1.000
_cell.length_b   1.000
_cell.length_c   1.000
_cell.angle_alpha   90.00
_cell.angle_beta   90.00
_cell.angle_gamma   90.00
#
_symmetry.space_group_name_H-M   'P 1'
#
loop_
_entity.id
_entity.type
_entity.pdbx_description
1 polymer ?
#
loop_
_entity_poly.entity_id
_entity_poly.type
_entity_poly.pdbx_seq_one_letter_code
_entity_poly.pdbx_strand_id
1 'polypeptide(L)' 'MAGKVSLVLDAIYDILIMDADGQRLELESYKDLETARRRLPALAAQYPGTKVALWNRHTRVILAESEGY' A
#
# COMPACT_ATOMS: atom_id res chain seq x y z
N MET A 1 -17.10 10.00 -1.44
CA MET A 1 -16.76 9.51 -0.09
C MET A 1 -15.24 9.46 -0.01
N ALA A 2 -14.60 10.46 0.61
CA ALA A 2 -13.15 10.46 0.77
C ALA A 2 -12.79 9.43 1.84
N GLY A 3 -12.22 8.30 1.41
CA GLY A 3 -11.76 7.23 2.28
C GLY A 3 -10.86 7.81 3.37
N LYS A 4 -11.14 7.43 4.60
CA LYS A 4 -10.43 7.88 5.80
C LYS A 4 -9.03 7.25 5.77
N VAL A 5 -8.09 7.87 5.05
CA VAL A 5 -6.69 7.48 5.03
C VAL A 5 -6.18 7.60 6.47
N SER A 6 -6.04 6.47 7.14
CA SER A 6 -5.49 6.43 8.49
C SER A 6 -3.98 6.51 8.38
N LEU A 7 -3.49 7.71 8.07
CA LEU A 7 -2.07 8.04 8.07
C LEU A 7 -1.58 7.93 9.52
N VAL A 8 -1.04 6.77 9.87
CA VAL A 8 -0.32 6.61 11.13
C VAL A 8 0.97 7.40 10.98
N LEU A 9 1.10 8.51 11.72
CA LEU A 9 2.25 9.42 11.67
C LEU A 9 3.60 8.74 11.95
N ASP A 10 3.58 7.56 12.58
CA ASP A 10 4.77 6.76 12.96
C ASP A 10 4.87 5.43 12.19
N ALA A 11 4.16 5.28 11.08
CA ALA A 11 4.27 4.09 10.25
C ALA A 11 5.51 4.14 9.34
N ILE A 12 6.19 2.99 9.26
CA ILE A 12 7.42 2.76 8.48
C ILE A 12 7.07 2.13 7.13
N TYR A 13 5.99 1.36 7.07
CA TYR A 13 5.58 0.59 5.91
C TYR A 13 4.24 1.10 5.39
N ASP A 14 4.20 1.53 4.15
CA ASP A 14 3.01 2.09 3.52
C ASP A 14 2.54 1.20 2.41
N ILE A 15 1.25 0.89 2.40
CA ILE A 15 0.61 0.22 1.29
C ILE A 15 0.00 1.30 0.41
N LEU A 16 0.45 1.32 -0.84
CA LEU A 16 0.03 2.29 -1.84
C LEU A 16 -0.40 1.59 -3.12
N ILE A 17 -1.48 2.07 -3.71
CA ILE A 17 -1.92 1.68 -5.04
C ILE A 17 -1.19 2.53 -6.08
N MET A 18 -0.61 1.85 -7.07
CA MET A 18 -0.12 2.41 -8.31
C MET A 18 -1.24 2.28 -9.34
N ASP A 19 -1.89 3.40 -9.60
CA ASP A 19 -2.90 3.51 -10.64
C ASP A 19 -2.25 3.52 -12.04
N ALA A 20 -3.00 3.11 -13.06
CA ALA A 20 -2.55 3.11 -14.46
C ALA A 20 -2.22 4.53 -14.95
N ASP A 21 -2.85 5.54 -14.37
CA ASP A 21 -2.57 6.96 -14.62
C ASP A 21 -1.30 7.47 -13.90
N GLY A 22 -0.55 6.58 -13.24
CA GLY A 22 0.68 6.92 -12.50
C GLY A 22 0.42 7.58 -11.16
N GLN A 23 -0.85 7.69 -10.74
CA GLN A 23 -1.20 8.18 -9.41
C GLN A 23 -0.84 7.15 -8.34
N ARG A 24 -0.25 7.64 -7.25
CA ARG A 24 0.07 6.85 -6.07
C ARG A 24 -0.86 7.27 -4.97
N LEU A 25 -1.78 6.39 -4.60
CA LEU A 25 -2.71 6.63 -3.50
C LEU A 25 -2.29 5.77 -2.31
N GLU A 26 -1.92 6.44 -1.22
CA GLU A 26 -1.64 5.76 0.06
C GLU A 26 -2.96 5.23 0.62
N LEU A 27 -3.01 3.92 0.84
CA LEU A 27 -4.19 3.24 1.40
C LEU A 27 -4.09 3.18 2.91
N GLU A 28 -3.05 2.50 3.39
CA GLU A 28 -2.85 2.22 4.81
C GLU A 28 -1.37 2.21 5.16
N SER A 29 -1.05 2.72 6.34
CA SER A 29 0.30 2.77 6.87
C SER A 29 0.41 1.90 8.12
N TYR A 30 1.50 1.14 8.20
CA TYR A 30 1.77 0.14 9.23
C TYR A 30 3.17 0.34 9.84
N LYS A 31 3.29 0.05 11.15
CA LYS A 31 4.58 -0.01 11.83
C LYS A 31 5.31 -1.34 11.61
N ASP A 32 4.53 -2.41 11.45
CA ASP A 32 5.02 -3.78 11.32
C ASP A 32 4.97 -4.28 9.87
N LEU A 33 6.11 -4.80 9.39
CA LEU A 33 6.25 -5.35 8.04
C LEU A 33 5.33 -6.55 7.81
N GLU A 34 5.26 -7.47 8.77
CA GLU A 34 4.44 -8.69 8.64
C GLU A 34 2.95 -8.35 8.53
N THR A 35 2.47 -7.39 9.33
CA THR A 35 1.08 -6.93 9.28
C THR A 35 0.79 -6.30 7.92
N ALA A 36 1.66 -5.42 7.43
CA ALA A 36 1.51 -4.79 6.13
C ALA A 36 1.52 -5.83 4.99
N ARG A 37 2.42 -6.81 5.05
CA ARG A 37 2.54 -7.88 4.05
C ARG A 37 1.32 -8.82 4.06
N ARG A 38 0.75 -9.12 5.22
CA ARG A 38 -0.50 -9.89 5.31
C ARG A 38 -1.71 -9.12 4.78
N ARG A 39 -1.71 -7.79 4.92
CA ARG A 39 -2.79 -6.92 4.46
C ARG A 39 -2.72 -6.58 2.98
N LEU A 40 -1.52 -6.56 2.39
CA LEU A 40 -1.30 -6.29 0.97
C LEU A 40 -2.22 -7.12 0.04
N PRO A 41 -2.32 -8.47 0.13
CA PRO A 41 -3.22 -9.22 -0.75
C PRO A 41 -4.70 -8.93 -0.50
N ALA A 42 -5.11 -8.65 0.74
CA ALA A 42 -6.47 -8.27 1.06
C ALA A 42 -6.84 -6.87 0.50
N LEU A 43 -5.87 -5.96 0.44
CA LEU A 43 -6.04 -4.67 -0.23
C LEU A 43 -6.04 -4.84 -1.75
N ALA A 44 -5.11 -5.61 -2.31
CA ALA A 44 -5.11 -5.91 -3.74
C ALA A 44 -6.42 -6.53 -4.24
N ALA A 45 -7.05 -7.40 -3.45
CA ALA A 45 -8.37 -7.95 -3.76
C ALA A 45 -9.49 -6.90 -3.78
N GLN A 46 -9.34 -5.79 -3.05
CA GLN A 46 -10.32 -4.67 -3.06
C GLN A 46 -10.12 -3.72 -4.25
N TYR A 47 -8.93 -3.74 -4.87
CA TYR A 47 -8.58 -2.90 -6.02
C TYR A 47 -8.20 -3.77 -7.23
N PRO A 48 -9.17 -4.52 -7.81
CA PRO A 48 -8.90 -5.33 -8.99
C PRO A 48 -8.48 -4.46 -10.17
N GLY A 49 -7.41 -4.84 -10.87
CA GLY A 49 -6.85 -4.08 -11.98
C GLY A 49 -5.94 -2.92 -11.56
N THR A 50 -5.69 -2.73 -10.26
CA THR A 50 -4.73 -1.74 -9.75
C THR A 50 -3.54 -2.45 -9.11
N LYS A 51 -2.33 -1.98 -9.37
CA LYS A 51 -1.13 -2.56 -8.78
C LYS A 51 -0.95 -2.05 -7.37
N VAL A 52 -1.00 -2.92 -6.35
CA VAL A 52 -0.76 -2.53 -4.95
C VAL A 52 0.68 -2.83 -4.58
N ALA A 53 1.39 -1.84 -4.05
CA ALA A 53 2.77 -1.96 -3.61
C ALA A 53 2.90 -1.66 -2.12
N LEU A 54 3.71 -2.46 -1.44
CA LEU A 54 4.20 -2.21 -0.10
C LEU A 54 5.50 -1.44 -0.20
N TRP A 55 5.48 -0.20 0.24
CA TRP A 55 6.60 0.71 0.26
C TRP A 55 7.15 0.85 1.68
N ASN A 56 8.46 1.00 1.79
CA ASN A 56 9.11 1.31 3.04
C ASN A 56 9.53 2.78 3.04
N ARG A 57 8.99 3.59 3.95
CA ARG A 57 9.33 5.02 4.08
C ARG A 57 10.79 5.28 4.42
N HIS A 58 11.41 4.42 5.22
CA HIS A 58 12.80 4.59 5.65
C HIS A 58 13.78 4.34 4.51
N THR A 59 13.62 3.23 3.81
CA THR A 59 14.54 2.84 2.71
C THR A 59 14.08 3.35 1.36
N ARG A 60 12.85 3.85 1.25
CA ARG A 60 12.16 4.28 0.03
C ARG A 60 12.07 3.20 -1.05
N VAL A 61 12.16 1.93 -0.67
CA VAL A 61 12.07 0.79 -1.59
C VAL A 61 10.70 0.10 -1.53
N ILE A 62 10.32 -0.52 -2.64
CA ILE A 62 9.17 -1.42 -2.68
C ILE A 62 9.63 -2.78 -2.14
N LEU A 63 8.97 -3.25 -1.09
CA LEU A 63 9.27 -4.53 -0.44
C LEU A 63 8.45 -5.68 -1.00
N ALA A 64 7.23 -5.38 -1.46
CA ALA A 64 6.34 -6.34 -2.08
C ALA A 64 5.38 -5.60 -3.01
N GLU A 65 4.91 -6.28 -4.05
CA GLU A 65 3.90 -5.78 -4.97
C GLU A 65 2.94 -6.90 -5.31
N SER A 66 1.66 -6.58 -5.45
CA SER A 66 0.67 -7.51 -5.98
C SER A 66 0.75 -7.51 -7.50
N GLU A 67 0.56 -8.67 -8.12
CA GLU A 67 0.33 -8.77 -9.56
C GLU A 67 -1.05 -8.18 -9.86
N GLY A 68 -1.08 -6.89 -10.22
CA GLY A 68 -2.25 -6.23 -10.78
C GLY A 68 -2.01 -6.04 -12.27
N TYR A 69 -2.75 -6.79 -13.09
CA TYR A 69 -2.80 -6.65 -14.55
C TYR A 69 -4.19 -6.97 -15.05
#